data_AF-E0WHA2-F1
#
_entry.id   AF-E0WHA2-F1
#
_cell.length_a   1.000
_cell.length_b   1.000
_cell.length_c   1.000
_cell.angle_alpha   90.00
_cell.angle_beta   90.00
_cell.angle_gamma   90.00
#
_symmetry.space_group_name_H-M   'P 1'
#
loop_
_entity.id
_entity.type
_entity.pdbx_description
1 polymer ?
#
loop_
_entity_poly.entity_id
_entity_poly.type
_entity_poly.pdbx_seq_one_letter_code
_entity_poly.pdbx_strand_id
1 'polypeptide(L)'
;LKIELIKLIQRMRKVGQLVVDIVGGEGIHPPNIVIGGMRTNITERAKSRLYYALRQYEKDAYELYEKYTELIERYLEEIGIPDLGAHEYPYIATHTTYGDRYAINWDDVTEIPAQRYYDDEEAKQTTTIQIPLYAGVPAEGGPRARMVKFGNFREGGSAMDINIARAQENLGAVYRALEILDELDLNGKTRAEVEYKDGFGIGVHEAARESLVRPPAGRPYGRAPNALDA
;
A
#
# COMPACT_ATOMS: atom_id res chain seq x y z
N LEU A 1 -27.99 7.02 7.72
CA LEU A 1 -26.79 6.82 6.88
C LEU A 1 -25.47 6.90 7.67
N LYS A 2 -25.15 8.04 8.30
CA LYS A 2 -23.83 8.29 8.96
C LYS A 2 -23.42 7.25 10.01
N ILE A 3 -24.30 6.88 10.94
CA ILE A 3 -23.97 5.94 12.03
C ILE A 3 -23.71 4.51 11.50
N GLU A 4 -24.52 4.05 10.54
CA GLU A 4 -24.37 2.71 9.97
C GLU A 4 -23.08 2.58 9.16
N LEU A 5 -22.70 3.60 8.39
CA LEU A 5 -21.43 3.62 7.68
C LEU A 5 -20.23 3.63 8.63
N ILE A 6 -20.30 4.36 9.74
CA ILE A 6 -19.27 4.33 10.78
C ILE A 6 -19.14 2.92 11.36
N LYS A 7 -20.26 2.26 11.68
CA LYS A 7 -20.23 0.87 12.19
C LYS A 7 -19.61 -0.08 11.17
N LEU A 8 -19.96 0.04 9.89
CA LEU A 8 -19.39 -0.75 8.79
C LEU A 8 -17.86 -0.59 8.73
N ILE A 9 -17.37 0.65 8.68
CA ILE A 9 -15.92 0.95 8.65
C ILE A 9 -15.22 0.36 9.88
N GLN A 10 -15.82 0.49 11.07
CA GLN A 10 -15.24 -0.07 12.29
C GLN A 10 -15.20 -1.60 12.28
N ARG A 11 -16.22 -2.28 11.73
CA ARG A 11 -16.18 -3.74 11.54
C ARG A 11 -15.06 -4.16 10.61
N MET A 12 -14.95 -3.50 9.45
CA MET A 12 -13.89 -3.78 8.47
C MET A 12 -12.50 -3.58 9.07
N ARG A 13 -12.28 -2.46 9.78
CA ARG A 13 -10.99 -2.18 10.46
C ARG A 13 -10.65 -3.24 11.51
N LYS A 14 -11.64 -3.72 12.28
CA LYS A 14 -11.42 -4.80 13.26
C LYS A 14 -10.96 -6.10 12.59
N VAL A 15 -11.52 -6.44 11.43
CA VAL A 15 -11.06 -7.62 10.68
C VAL A 15 -9.67 -7.40 10.10
N GLY A 16 -9.37 -6.21 9.55
CA GLY A 16 -8.03 -5.86 9.09
C GLY A 16 -6.98 -6.01 10.21
N GLN A 17 -7.25 -5.45 11.39
CA GLN A 17 -6.36 -5.62 12.55
C GLN A 17 -6.25 -7.07 12.99
N LEU A 18 -7.36 -7.82 13.00
CA LEU A 18 -7.35 -9.23 13.36
C LEU A 18 -6.39 -10.06 12.47
N VAL A 19 -6.34 -9.77 11.17
CA VAL A 19 -5.42 -10.45 10.24
C VAL A 19 -3.97 -10.14 10.64
N VAL A 20 -3.65 -8.86 10.83
CA VAL A 20 -2.28 -8.43 11.18
C VAL A 20 -1.88 -8.92 12.57
N ASP A 21 -2.78 -8.93 13.55
CA ASP A 21 -2.54 -9.47 14.90
C ASP A 21 -2.20 -10.96 14.84
N ILE A 22 -2.99 -11.75 14.10
CA ILE A 22 -2.79 -13.21 14.03
C ILE A 22 -1.52 -13.58 13.27
N VAL A 23 -1.27 -12.94 12.12
CA VAL A 23 -0.15 -13.28 11.24
C VAL A 23 1.13 -12.58 11.67
N GLY A 24 1.04 -11.27 11.91
CA GLY A 24 2.14 -10.38 12.27
C GLY A 24 2.50 -10.39 13.76
N GLY A 25 1.65 -10.92 14.63
CA GLY A 25 1.84 -10.98 16.09
C GLY A 25 1.24 -9.79 16.82
N GLU A 26 1.31 -8.60 16.21
CA GLU A 26 0.71 -7.36 16.71
C GLU A 26 0.20 -6.53 15.52
N GLY A 27 -0.97 -5.90 15.69
CA GLY A 27 -1.66 -5.14 14.65
C GLY A 27 -1.02 -3.79 14.31
N ILE A 28 -0.03 -3.37 15.08
CA ILE A 28 0.82 -2.21 14.81
C ILE A 28 2.25 -2.63 15.17
N HIS A 29 3.21 -2.40 14.28
CA HIS A 29 4.61 -2.85 14.43
C HIS A 29 4.78 -4.38 14.54
N PRO A 30 4.34 -5.16 13.54
CA PRO A 30 4.27 -6.62 13.62
C PRO A 30 5.66 -7.28 13.84
N PRO A 31 5.92 -7.90 15.01
CA PRO A 31 7.24 -8.45 15.35
C PRO A 31 7.56 -9.80 14.67
N ASN A 32 6.56 -10.44 14.05
CA ASN A 32 6.77 -11.73 13.38
C ASN A 32 7.47 -11.60 12.02
N ILE A 33 7.48 -10.41 11.42
CA ILE A 33 8.21 -10.16 10.17
C ILE A 33 9.71 -10.04 10.51
N VAL A 34 10.52 -10.96 10.00
CA VAL A 34 11.95 -11.03 10.28
C VAL A 34 12.76 -11.25 9.00
N ILE A 35 14.08 -11.00 9.06
CA ILE A 35 14.96 -11.30 7.93
C ILE A 35 14.91 -12.81 7.64
N GLY A 36 14.61 -13.14 6.38
CA GLY A 36 14.45 -14.52 5.90
C GLY A 36 13.02 -15.06 5.95
N GLY A 37 12.02 -14.30 6.43
CA GLY A 37 10.61 -14.69 6.38
C GLY A 37 9.81 -14.30 7.62
N MET A 38 9.03 -15.24 8.16
CA MET A 38 8.17 -15.06 9.34
C MET A 38 8.66 -15.91 10.52
N ARG A 39 8.57 -15.36 11.73
CA ARG A 39 9.02 -16.03 12.97
C ARG A 39 8.28 -17.34 13.25
N THR A 40 6.99 -17.38 13.00
CA THR A 40 6.11 -18.53 13.27
C THR A 40 5.03 -18.64 12.20
N ASN A 41 4.55 -19.86 11.97
CA ASN A 41 3.33 -20.08 11.18
C ASN A 41 2.08 -19.88 12.06
N ILE A 42 0.92 -19.76 11.42
CA ILE A 42 -0.37 -19.73 12.12
C ILE A 42 -0.89 -21.16 12.36
N THR A 43 -1.85 -21.32 13.26
CA THR A 43 -2.50 -22.61 13.52
C THR A 43 -3.70 -22.82 12.60
N GLU A 44 -4.15 -24.07 12.44
CA GLU A 44 -5.38 -24.38 11.67
C GLU A 44 -6.60 -23.61 12.20
N ARG A 45 -6.74 -23.55 13.54
CA ARG A 45 -7.80 -22.76 14.18
C ARG A 45 -7.72 -21.28 13.83
N ALA A 46 -6.50 -20.73 13.73
CA ALA A 46 -6.29 -19.34 13.33
C ALA A 46 -6.62 -19.14 11.85
N LYS A 47 -6.17 -20.04 10.96
CA LYS A 47 -6.53 -20.06 9.52
C LYS A 47 -8.04 -20.05 9.34
N SER A 48 -8.78 -20.96 9.99
CA SER A 48 -10.24 -21.01 9.89
C SER A 48 -10.90 -19.71 10.41
N ARG A 49 -10.42 -19.17 11.54
CA ARG A 49 -10.94 -17.90 12.09
C ARG A 49 -10.74 -16.73 11.12
N LEU A 50 -9.57 -16.64 10.49
CA LEU A 50 -9.27 -15.62 9.49
C LEU A 50 -10.16 -15.78 8.27
N TYR A 51 -10.34 -17.00 7.77
CA TYR A 51 -11.19 -17.29 6.62
C TYR A 51 -12.61 -16.75 6.84
N TYR A 52 -13.27 -17.10 7.95
CA TYR A 52 -14.62 -16.60 8.24
C TYR A 52 -14.68 -15.07 8.39
N ALA A 53 -13.66 -14.47 9.01
CA ALA A 53 -13.59 -13.01 9.15
C ALA A 53 -13.44 -12.32 7.79
N LEU A 54 -12.61 -12.84 6.90
CA LEU A 54 -12.40 -12.31 5.55
C LEU A 54 -13.64 -12.51 4.66
N ARG A 55 -14.36 -13.63 4.77
CA ARG A 55 -15.65 -13.81 4.06
C ARG A 55 -16.70 -12.79 4.50
N GLN A 56 -16.68 -12.36 5.77
CA GLN A 56 -17.53 -11.26 6.22
C GLN A 56 -17.01 -9.90 5.74
N TYR A 57 -15.69 -9.69 5.74
CA TYR A 57 -15.06 -8.48 5.21
C TYR A 57 -15.40 -8.28 3.74
N GLU A 58 -15.42 -9.34 2.93
CA GLU A 58 -15.82 -9.27 1.52
C GLU A 58 -17.21 -8.64 1.35
N LYS A 59 -18.19 -9.12 2.10
CA LYS A 59 -19.55 -8.57 2.08
C LYS A 59 -19.59 -7.10 2.51
N ASP A 60 -18.87 -6.80 3.61
CA ASP A 60 -18.77 -5.44 4.13
C ASP A 60 -18.05 -4.50 3.13
N ALA A 61 -17.06 -5.00 2.37
CA ALA A 61 -16.34 -4.25 1.35
C ALA A 61 -17.21 -3.93 0.14
N TYR A 62 -18.07 -4.85 -0.31
CA TYR A 62 -19.08 -4.56 -1.33
C TYR A 62 -20.07 -3.49 -0.87
N GLU A 63 -20.59 -3.63 0.36
CA GLU A 63 -21.50 -2.63 0.93
C GLU A 63 -20.84 -1.25 1.02
N LEU A 64 -19.56 -1.20 1.43
CA LEU A 64 -18.80 0.05 1.49
C LEU A 64 -18.61 0.64 0.09
N TYR A 65 -18.21 -0.17 -0.89
CA TYR A 65 -17.96 0.27 -2.25
C TYR A 65 -19.19 0.94 -2.87
N GLU A 66 -20.37 0.32 -2.77
CA GLU A 66 -21.62 0.87 -3.31
C GLU A 66 -21.96 2.21 -2.64
N LYS A 67 -21.98 2.24 -1.30
CA LYS A 67 -22.33 3.46 -0.54
C LYS A 67 -21.32 4.58 -0.74
N TYR A 68 -20.03 4.25 -0.85
CA TYR A 68 -18.97 5.23 -0.98
C TYR A 68 -18.97 5.86 -2.37
N THR A 69 -19.21 5.06 -3.41
CA THR A 69 -19.33 5.55 -4.80
C THR A 69 -20.49 6.54 -4.92
N GLU A 70 -21.69 6.19 -4.42
CA GLU A 70 -22.87 7.08 -4.44
C GLU A 70 -22.63 8.40 -3.66
N LEU A 71 -21.82 8.37 -2.60
CA LEU A 71 -21.48 9.57 -1.84
C LEU A 71 -20.50 10.48 -2.59
N ILE A 72 -19.49 9.90 -3.23
CA ILE A 72 -18.47 10.66 -3.96
C ILE A 72 -19.05 11.27 -5.24
N GLU A 73 -19.87 10.52 -5.98
CA GLU A 73 -20.54 11.03 -7.19
C GLU A 73 -21.38 12.28 -6.87
N ARG A 74 -22.25 12.18 -5.87
CA ARG A 74 -23.08 13.31 -5.39
C ARG A 74 -22.23 14.50 -4.92
N TYR A 75 -21.14 14.23 -4.19
CA TYR A 75 -20.26 15.29 -3.71
C TYR A 75 -19.59 16.06 -4.86
N LEU A 76 -19.21 15.37 -5.93
CA LEU A 76 -18.62 16.00 -7.11
C LEU A 76 -19.65 16.76 -7.93
N GLU A 77 -20.87 16.25 -8.05
CA GLU A 77 -21.99 16.98 -8.63
C GLU A 77 -22.25 18.30 -7.89
N GLU A 78 -22.21 18.28 -6.55
CA GLU A 78 -22.36 19.47 -5.71
C GLU A 78 -21.21 20.47 -5.88
N ILE A 79 -19.98 19.99 -6.07
CA ILE A 79 -18.81 20.84 -6.36
C ILE A 79 -18.89 21.46 -7.76
N GLY A 80 -19.41 20.71 -8.74
CA GLY A 80 -19.57 21.17 -10.12
C GLY A 80 -18.26 21.38 -10.90
N ILE A 81 -17.16 20.70 -10.50
CA ILE A 81 -15.86 20.74 -11.21
C ILE A 81 -15.64 19.38 -11.89
N PRO A 82 -15.82 19.27 -13.22
CA PRO A 82 -15.82 18.00 -13.95
C PRO A 82 -14.51 17.19 -13.86
N ASP A 83 -13.36 17.86 -13.84
CA ASP A 83 -12.03 17.23 -13.89
C ASP A 83 -11.16 17.60 -12.67
N LEU A 84 -11.80 17.73 -11.51
CA LEU A 84 -11.10 18.11 -10.28
C LEU A 84 -9.94 17.14 -10.01
N GLY A 85 -8.71 17.65 -9.98
CA GLY A 85 -7.52 16.87 -9.67
C GLY A 85 -6.99 15.99 -10.80
N ALA A 86 -7.47 16.16 -12.04
CA ALA A 86 -6.90 15.48 -13.20
C ALA A 86 -5.47 15.98 -13.50
N HIS A 87 -4.61 15.08 -13.97
CA HIS A 87 -3.23 15.39 -14.35
C HIS A 87 -2.70 14.41 -15.41
N GLU A 88 -1.56 14.76 -16.02
CA GLU A 88 -0.85 13.96 -17.02
C GLU A 88 0.45 13.32 -16.49
N TYR A 89 0.76 13.47 -15.20
CA TYR A 89 1.90 12.79 -14.59
C TYR A 89 1.83 11.26 -14.77
N PRO A 90 2.99 10.59 -14.94
CA PRO A 90 3.04 9.15 -15.08
C PRO A 90 2.56 8.44 -13.81
N TYR A 91 1.99 7.26 -13.99
CA TYR A 91 1.60 6.36 -12.90
C TYR A 91 2.72 5.38 -12.59
N ILE A 92 3.04 5.22 -11.30
CA ILE A 92 4.01 4.24 -10.80
C ILE A 92 3.31 3.20 -9.92
N ALA A 93 3.47 1.94 -10.29
CA ALA A 93 3.00 0.80 -9.52
C ALA A 93 3.84 -0.42 -9.94
N THR A 94 4.20 -1.24 -8.96
CA THR A 94 5.09 -2.39 -9.17
C THR A 94 4.39 -3.73 -9.11
N HIS A 95 3.23 -3.78 -8.44
CA HIS A 95 2.39 -4.97 -8.37
C HIS A 95 0.95 -4.55 -8.06
N THR A 96 0.01 -5.48 -8.20
CA THR A 96 -1.38 -5.28 -7.78
C THR A 96 -1.60 -5.24 -6.26
N THR A 97 -0.68 -5.77 -5.45
CA THR A 97 -0.92 -6.05 -4.01
C THR A 97 0.34 -6.10 -3.14
N TYR A 98 1.42 -6.77 -3.55
CA TYR A 98 2.61 -6.94 -2.72
C TYR A 98 3.75 -5.99 -3.08
N GLY A 99 4.31 -6.11 -4.28
CA GLY A 99 5.44 -5.30 -4.76
C GLY A 99 6.39 -6.14 -5.60
N ASP A 100 6.99 -5.53 -6.63
CA ASP A 100 8.02 -6.17 -7.46
C ASP A 100 9.15 -5.19 -7.77
N ARG A 101 10.35 -5.50 -7.28
CA ARG A 101 11.52 -4.65 -7.49
C ARG A 101 12.01 -4.59 -8.93
N TYR A 102 11.56 -5.50 -9.79
CA TYR A 102 11.97 -5.55 -11.20
C TYR A 102 10.97 -4.86 -12.13
N ALA A 103 9.84 -4.38 -11.60
CA ALA A 103 8.79 -3.78 -12.39
C ALA A 103 9.08 -2.34 -12.85
N ILE A 104 10.08 -1.69 -12.25
CA ILE A 104 10.52 -0.33 -12.62
C ILE A 104 12.02 -0.26 -12.82
N ASN A 105 12.46 0.73 -13.59
CA ASN A 105 13.87 1.02 -13.77
C ASN A 105 14.38 1.92 -12.65
N TRP A 106 15.30 1.41 -11.83
CA TRP A 106 15.86 2.18 -10.72
C TRP A 106 16.79 3.30 -11.16
N ASP A 107 17.39 3.20 -12.36
CA ASP A 107 18.23 4.25 -12.91
C ASP A 107 17.40 5.50 -13.28
N ASP A 108 16.09 5.35 -13.45
CA ASP A 108 15.15 6.44 -13.73
C ASP A 108 14.58 7.06 -12.45
N VAL A 109 14.89 6.51 -11.27
CA VAL A 109 14.47 7.04 -9.97
C VAL A 109 15.52 8.03 -9.46
N THR A 110 15.10 9.25 -9.20
CA THR A 110 15.96 10.30 -8.64
C THR A 110 15.25 11.02 -7.50
N GLU A 111 16.01 11.62 -6.60
CA GLU A 111 15.47 12.40 -5.49
C GLU A 111 16.18 13.75 -5.44
N ILE A 112 15.40 14.83 -5.39
CA ILE A 112 15.93 16.20 -5.33
C ILE A 112 15.38 16.96 -4.12
N PRO A 113 16.15 17.92 -3.56
CA PRO A 113 15.65 18.74 -2.48
C PRO A 113 14.57 19.72 -2.97
N ALA A 114 13.64 20.09 -2.08
CA ALA A 114 12.52 20.98 -2.38
C ALA A 114 12.94 22.31 -3.03
N GLN A 115 14.11 22.84 -2.64
CA GLN A 115 14.69 24.08 -3.18
C GLN A 115 14.97 24.03 -4.68
N ARG A 116 15.11 22.83 -5.26
CA ARG A 116 15.32 22.62 -6.70
C ARG A 116 14.05 22.31 -7.48
N TYR A 117 12.94 22.07 -6.79
CA TYR A 117 11.68 21.67 -7.41
C TYR A 117 10.66 22.81 -7.43
N TYR A 118 10.42 23.45 -6.27
CA TYR A 118 9.42 24.51 -6.18
C TYR A 118 9.98 25.83 -6.70
N ASP A 119 9.16 26.61 -7.40
CA ASP A 119 9.48 27.99 -7.75
C ASP A 119 9.21 28.95 -6.58
N ASP A 120 8.16 28.67 -5.80
CA ASP A 120 7.72 29.48 -4.66
C ASP A 120 8.70 29.41 -3.48
N GLU A 121 9.11 30.57 -2.98
CA GLU A 121 10.17 30.66 -1.96
C GLU A 121 9.71 30.14 -0.59
N GLU A 122 8.43 30.32 -0.23
CA GLU A 122 7.90 29.78 1.01
C GLU A 122 7.88 28.25 0.96
N ALA A 123 7.42 27.66 -0.14
CA ALA A 123 7.42 26.22 -0.35
C ALA A 123 8.83 25.62 -0.30
N LYS A 124 9.84 26.28 -0.88
CA LYS A 124 11.25 25.84 -0.82
C LYS A 124 11.79 25.75 0.61
N GLN A 125 11.40 26.67 1.50
CA GLN A 125 11.92 26.75 2.86
C GLN A 125 11.12 25.93 3.87
N THR A 126 9.83 25.73 3.62
CA THR A 126 8.91 25.04 4.54
C THR A 126 8.76 23.55 4.25
N THR A 127 9.05 23.09 3.02
CA THR A 127 8.97 21.67 2.68
C THR A 127 10.08 20.89 3.38
N THR A 128 9.67 19.90 4.18
CA THR A 128 10.57 19.06 4.99
C THR A 128 10.86 17.70 4.38
N ILE A 129 10.33 17.42 3.19
CA ILE A 129 10.56 16.19 2.44
C ILE A 129 11.44 16.45 1.21
N GLN A 130 12.12 15.42 0.77
CA GLN A 130 12.71 15.40 -0.57
C GLN A 130 11.63 15.10 -1.61
N ILE A 131 11.92 15.43 -2.87
CA ILE A 131 11.01 15.22 -4.01
C ILE A 131 11.51 14.04 -4.84
N PRO A 132 10.87 12.86 -4.74
CA PRO A 132 11.17 11.74 -5.61
C PRO A 132 10.61 11.98 -7.00
N LEU A 133 11.41 11.67 -8.02
CA LEU A 133 11.07 11.78 -9.43
C LEU A 133 11.30 10.42 -10.11
N TYR A 134 10.43 10.10 -11.06
CA TYR A 134 10.59 8.97 -11.97
C TYR A 134 10.70 9.49 -13.40
N ALA A 135 11.76 9.11 -14.10
CA ALA A 135 12.10 9.63 -15.42
C ALA A 135 12.12 11.17 -15.47
N GLY A 136 12.59 11.81 -14.38
CA GLY A 136 12.75 13.26 -14.27
C GLY A 136 11.49 14.06 -13.92
N VAL A 137 10.34 13.40 -13.69
CA VAL A 137 9.08 14.07 -13.32
C VAL A 137 8.44 13.43 -12.07
N PRO A 138 7.59 14.15 -11.34
CA PRO A 138 6.73 13.54 -10.33
C PRO A 138 5.87 12.43 -10.93
N ALA A 139 5.59 11.40 -10.15
CA ALA A 139 4.73 10.30 -10.56
C ALA A 139 3.64 10.08 -9.50
N GLU A 140 2.46 9.67 -9.95
CA GLU A 140 1.41 9.22 -9.03
C GLU A 140 1.59 7.75 -8.69
N GLY A 141 1.67 7.43 -7.40
CA GLY A 141 1.51 6.08 -6.88
C GLY A 141 0.12 5.82 -6.30
N GLY A 142 -0.13 4.56 -5.92
CA GLY A 142 -1.30 4.21 -5.10
C GLY A 142 -2.38 3.40 -5.81
N PRO A 143 -3.58 3.29 -5.21
CA PRO A 143 -4.63 2.42 -5.70
C PRO A 143 -5.02 2.70 -7.15
N ARG A 144 -5.14 3.98 -7.53
CA ARG A 144 -5.44 4.37 -8.90
C ARG A 144 -4.31 4.00 -9.85
N ALA A 145 -3.07 4.33 -9.50
CA ALA A 145 -1.89 3.93 -10.29
C ALA A 145 -1.83 2.41 -10.52
N ARG A 146 -2.10 1.60 -9.48
CA ARG A 146 -2.19 0.14 -9.60
C ARG A 146 -3.29 -0.30 -10.54
N MET A 147 -4.49 0.30 -10.47
CA MET A 147 -5.60 -0.05 -11.35
C MET A 147 -5.43 0.44 -12.79
N VAL A 148 -4.70 1.54 -13.01
CA VAL A 148 -4.33 2.01 -14.35
C VAL A 148 -3.31 1.06 -14.97
N LYS A 149 -2.31 0.62 -14.21
CA LYS A 149 -1.23 -0.26 -14.71
C LYS A 149 -1.64 -1.72 -14.91
N PHE A 150 -2.44 -2.26 -13.99
CA PHE A 150 -2.74 -3.69 -13.94
C PHE A 150 -4.24 -4.01 -14.02
N GLY A 151 -5.09 -3.00 -14.06
CA GLY A 151 -6.54 -3.15 -14.18
C GLY A 151 -7.06 -2.48 -15.45
N ASN A 152 -8.30 -2.02 -15.38
CA ASN A 152 -9.01 -1.40 -16.52
C ASN A 152 -9.32 0.09 -16.28
N PHE A 153 -8.55 0.78 -15.43
CA PHE A 153 -8.74 2.21 -15.21
C PHE A 153 -8.10 3.01 -16.34
N ARG A 154 -8.77 4.11 -16.74
CA ARG A 154 -8.22 5.06 -17.70
C ARG A 154 -7.16 5.95 -17.07
N GLU A 155 -6.18 6.35 -17.87
CA GLU A 155 -5.26 7.42 -17.53
C GLU A 155 -5.97 8.79 -17.50
N GLY A 156 -5.37 9.77 -16.83
CA GLY A 156 -5.91 11.13 -16.72
C GLY A 156 -7.18 11.25 -15.88
N GLY A 157 -7.45 10.28 -15.01
CA GLY A 157 -8.64 10.30 -14.14
C GLY A 157 -8.67 11.47 -13.16
N SER A 158 -9.85 11.73 -12.58
CA SER A 158 -10.08 12.81 -11.63
C SER A 158 -9.89 12.34 -10.18
N ALA A 159 -10.07 13.27 -9.23
CA ALA A 159 -10.13 12.98 -7.81
C ALA A 159 -11.23 11.96 -7.45
N MET A 160 -12.26 11.81 -8.30
CA MET A 160 -13.25 10.75 -8.17
C MET A 160 -12.60 9.36 -8.28
N ASP A 161 -11.81 9.19 -9.34
CA ASP A 161 -11.22 7.91 -9.71
C ASP A 161 -10.24 7.43 -8.62
N ILE A 162 -9.56 8.37 -7.94
CA ILE A 162 -8.69 8.05 -6.78
C ILE A 162 -9.51 7.41 -5.64
N ASN A 163 -10.69 7.96 -5.35
CA ASN A 163 -11.54 7.50 -4.25
C ASN A 163 -12.22 6.17 -4.59
N ILE A 164 -12.74 6.04 -5.81
CA ILE A 164 -13.35 4.78 -6.29
C ILE A 164 -12.29 3.67 -6.33
N ALA A 165 -11.10 3.94 -6.87
CA ALA A 165 -10.00 2.97 -6.92
C ALA A 165 -9.63 2.47 -5.51
N ARG A 166 -9.54 3.38 -4.52
CA ARG A 166 -9.26 2.99 -3.13
C ARG A 166 -10.35 2.11 -2.53
N ALA A 167 -11.62 2.38 -2.83
CA ALA A 167 -12.72 1.55 -2.36
C ALA A 167 -12.70 0.15 -2.99
N GLN A 168 -12.49 0.08 -4.31
CA GLN A 168 -12.38 -1.16 -5.07
C GLN A 168 -11.16 -1.99 -4.66
N GLU A 169 -10.06 -1.36 -4.22
CA GLU A 169 -8.88 -2.08 -3.75
C GLU A 169 -9.15 -2.93 -2.50
N ASN A 170 -10.12 -2.57 -1.65
CA ASN A 170 -10.51 -3.42 -0.52
C ASN A 170 -11.03 -4.80 -0.98
N LEU A 171 -11.70 -4.85 -2.15
CA LEU A 171 -12.16 -6.09 -2.76
C LEU A 171 -10.96 -6.92 -3.26
N GLY A 172 -10.03 -6.29 -3.98
CA GLY A 172 -8.80 -6.94 -4.42
C GLY A 172 -7.97 -7.51 -3.27
N ALA A 173 -7.86 -6.75 -2.17
CA ALA A 173 -7.12 -7.15 -0.99
C ALA A 173 -7.75 -8.36 -0.28
N VAL A 174 -9.09 -8.39 -0.11
CA VAL A 174 -9.76 -9.54 0.54
C VAL A 174 -9.69 -10.80 -0.32
N TYR A 175 -9.81 -10.66 -1.66
CA TYR A 175 -9.65 -11.80 -2.56
C TYR A 175 -8.26 -12.39 -2.51
N ARG A 176 -7.24 -11.52 -2.57
CA ARG A 176 -5.85 -11.97 -2.45
C ARG A 176 -5.57 -12.61 -1.09
N ALA A 177 -6.14 -12.07 -0.01
CA ALA A 177 -5.97 -12.64 1.32
C ALA A 177 -6.61 -14.04 1.45
N LEU A 178 -7.80 -14.25 0.86
CA LEU A 178 -8.47 -15.56 0.84
C LEU A 178 -7.65 -16.58 0.02
N GLU A 179 -7.19 -16.19 -1.17
CA GLU A 179 -6.35 -17.04 -2.03
C GLU A 179 -5.06 -17.47 -1.30
N ILE A 180 -4.35 -16.53 -0.67
CA ILE A 180 -3.14 -16.83 0.11
C ILE A 180 -3.47 -17.79 1.26
N LEU A 181 -4.59 -17.59 1.96
CA LEU A 181 -4.97 -18.49 3.04
C LEU A 181 -5.27 -19.90 2.51
N ASP A 182 -5.96 -20.03 1.38
CA ASP A 182 -6.28 -21.32 0.80
C ASP A 182 -4.99 -22.09 0.42
N GLU A 183 -4.03 -21.41 -0.17
CA GLU A 183 -2.72 -21.98 -0.57
C GLU A 183 -1.73 -22.18 0.60
N LEU A 184 -1.98 -21.59 1.76
CA LEU A 184 -1.05 -21.61 2.88
C LEU A 184 -0.83 -23.02 3.43
N ASP A 185 0.41 -23.51 3.33
CA ASP A 185 0.91 -24.69 4.03
C ASP A 185 1.27 -24.34 5.49
N LEU A 186 0.49 -24.86 6.43
CA LEU A 186 0.66 -24.63 7.87
C LEU A 186 1.87 -25.38 8.46
N ASN A 187 2.37 -26.41 7.78
CA ASN A 187 3.56 -27.15 8.21
C ASN A 187 4.82 -26.69 7.46
N GLY A 188 4.68 -25.76 6.53
CA GLY A 188 5.76 -25.19 5.75
C GLY A 188 6.77 -24.42 6.62
N LYS A 189 8.03 -24.43 6.19
CA LYS A 189 9.06 -23.59 6.81
C LYS A 189 8.74 -22.13 6.56
N THR A 190 8.67 -21.34 7.63
CA THR A 190 8.33 -19.91 7.54
C THR A 190 9.55 -19.00 7.41
N ARG A 191 10.75 -19.53 7.64
CA ARG A 191 11.99 -18.76 7.64
C ARG A 191 13.13 -19.53 6.97
N ALA A 192 13.83 -18.85 6.06
CA ALA A 192 15.08 -19.31 5.49
C ALA A 192 16.27 -18.89 6.36
N GLU A 193 17.33 -19.70 6.36
CA GLU A 193 18.64 -19.25 6.83
C GLU A 193 19.22 -18.28 5.80
N VAL A 194 19.73 -17.15 6.27
CA VAL A 194 20.21 -16.06 5.40
C VAL A 194 21.67 -15.79 5.69
N GLU A 195 22.48 -15.87 4.64
CA GLU A 195 23.85 -15.38 4.64
C GLU A 195 23.87 -13.91 4.22
N TYR A 196 24.46 -13.06 5.06
CA TYR A 196 24.65 -11.65 4.72
C TYR A 196 25.82 -11.51 3.76
N LYS A 197 25.60 -10.76 2.67
CA LYS A 197 26.61 -10.47 1.66
C LYS A 197 26.71 -8.97 1.45
N ASP A 198 27.88 -8.55 0.99
CA ASP A 198 28.08 -7.19 0.51
C ASP A 198 27.25 -6.93 -0.75
N GLY A 199 26.79 -5.68 -0.89
CA GLY A 199 26.07 -5.21 -2.06
C GLY A 199 24.88 -4.34 -1.71
N PHE A 200 24.06 -4.11 -2.74
CA PHE A 200 22.86 -3.28 -2.67
C PHE A 200 21.64 -4.15 -2.94
N GLY A 201 20.62 -4.01 -2.09
CA GLY A 201 19.32 -4.65 -2.25
C GLY A 201 18.21 -3.61 -2.13
N ILE A 202 17.22 -3.72 -3.00
CA ILE A 202 16.03 -2.87 -2.97
C ILE A 202 14.83 -3.74 -2.60
N GLY A 203 14.09 -3.28 -1.59
CA GLY A 203 12.80 -3.84 -1.22
C GLY A 203 11.69 -2.91 -1.70
N VAL A 204 10.72 -3.44 -2.42
CA VAL A 204 9.53 -2.69 -2.84
C VAL A 204 8.30 -3.32 -2.23
N HIS A 205 7.42 -2.47 -1.71
CA HIS A 205 6.14 -2.87 -1.19
C HIS A 205 5.04 -1.90 -1.62
N GLU A 206 3.96 -2.39 -2.19
CA GLU A 206 2.74 -1.62 -2.47
C GLU A 206 2.03 -1.33 -1.16
N ALA A 207 2.36 -0.20 -0.54
CA ALA A 207 1.66 0.25 0.65
C ALA A 207 0.25 0.74 0.28
N ALA A 208 -0.61 0.89 1.30
CA ALA A 208 -1.99 1.33 1.12
C ALA A 208 -2.14 2.69 0.40
N ARG A 209 -1.09 3.53 0.42
CA ARG A 209 -1.09 4.84 -0.23
C ARG A 209 -0.39 4.83 -1.59
N GLU A 210 0.76 4.16 -1.69
CA GLU A 210 1.64 4.18 -2.86
C GLU A 210 2.74 3.10 -2.73
N SER A 211 3.53 2.91 -3.79
CA SER A 211 4.71 2.04 -3.78
C SER A 211 5.76 2.59 -2.80
N LEU A 212 6.00 1.86 -1.72
CA LEU A 212 7.05 2.13 -0.75
C LEU A 212 8.33 1.42 -1.18
N VAL A 213 9.37 2.21 -1.43
CA VAL A 213 10.70 1.71 -1.74
C VAL A 213 11.58 1.85 -0.50
N ARG A 214 12.21 0.74 -0.09
CA ARG A 214 13.30 0.77 0.87
C ARG A 214 14.62 0.68 0.11
N PRO A 215 15.38 1.79 0.02
CA PRO A 215 16.70 1.76 -0.56
C PRO A 215 17.63 0.90 0.31
N PRO A 216 18.76 0.44 -0.25
CA PRO A 216 19.68 -0.43 0.45
C PRO A 216 20.18 0.20 1.75
N ALA A 217 20.15 -0.57 2.84
CA ALA A 217 20.97 -0.26 4.00
C ALA A 217 22.44 -0.52 3.61
N GLY A 218 23.22 0.55 3.48
CA GLY A 218 24.65 0.43 3.26
C GLY A 218 25.35 -0.22 4.45
N ARG A 219 26.03 -1.35 4.17
CA ARG A 219 27.07 -2.08 4.93
C ARG A 219 26.65 -3.30 5.79
N PRO A 220 27.50 -4.36 5.80
CA PRO A 220 27.26 -5.61 6.50
C PRO A 220 27.77 -5.56 7.94
N TYR A 221 27.11 -4.87 8.85
CA TYR A 221 27.36 -5.13 10.27
C TYR A 221 26.04 -5.09 11.01
N GLY A 222 25.85 -6.00 11.97
CA GLY A 222 24.64 -6.20 12.78
C GLY A 222 24.22 -5.02 13.67
N ARG A 223 24.28 -3.80 13.16
CA ARG A 223 23.64 -2.58 13.67
C ARG A 223 23.24 -1.74 12.46
N ALA A 224 21.93 -1.49 12.33
CA ALA A 224 21.48 -0.35 11.54
C ALA A 224 22.20 0.90 12.06
N PRO A 225 22.81 1.73 11.20
CA PRO A 225 23.38 2.99 11.64
C PRO A 225 22.29 3.79 12.36
N ASN A 226 22.66 4.34 13.51
CA ASN A 226 21.82 5.11 14.41
C ASN A 226 20.97 6.12 13.61
N ALA A 227 19.66 5.87 13.53
CA ALA A 227 18.71 6.97 13.57
C ALA A 227 18.73 7.47 15.02
N LEU A 228 19.68 8.36 15.32
CA LEU A 228 19.86 9.20 16.51
C LEU A 228 21.37 9.51 16.62
N ASP A 229 21.85 10.40 15.76
CA ASP A 229 23.00 11.26 16.02
C ASP A 229 22.67 12.63 15.38
N ALA A 230 21.74 13.32 16.05
CA ALA A 230 21.48 14.76 15.98
C ALA A 230 20.94 15.20 17.34
#